data_AF-A0AA90U3T8-F1
#
_entry.id   AF-A0AA90U3T8-F1
#
_cell.length_a   1.000
_cell.length_b   1.000
_cell.length_c   1.000
_cell.angle_alpha   90.00
_cell.angle_beta   90.00
_cell.angle_gamma   90.00
#
_symmetry.space_group_name_H-M   'P 1'
#
loop_
_entity.id
_entity.type
_entity.pdbx_description
1 polymer ?
#
loop_
_entity_poly.entity_id
_entity_poly.type
_entity_poly.pdbx_seq_one_letter_code
_entity_poly.pdbx_strand_id
1 'polypeptide(L)' 'MKSLIRICRFCGTYTMKEICPNCMRDTVVALPPKFSPSDKFQRFRLKEGSEKWRR' A
#
# COMPACT_ATOMS: atom_id res chain seq x y z
N MET A 1 -14.12 4.18 -2.80
CA MET A 1 -13.97 2.73 -3.02
C MET A 1 -13.12 2.20 -1.89
N LYS A 2 -13.75 1.54 -0.93
CA LYS A 2 -13.04 0.76 0.09
C LYS A 2 -12.99 -0.66 -0.45
N SER A 3 -11.80 -1.19 -0.74
CA SER A 3 -11.66 -2.58 -1.17
C SER A 3 -11.62 -3.49 0.06
N LEU A 4 -12.42 -4.55 0.04
CA LEU A 4 -12.45 -5.56 1.11
C LEU A 4 -11.24 -6.52 1.04
N ILE A 5 -10.60 -6.59 -0.12
CA ILE A 5 -9.48 -7.52 -0.37
C ILE A 5 -8.18 -6.92 0.17
N ARG A 6 -7.52 -7.70 1.03
CA ARG A 6 -6.22 -7.42 1.63
C ARG A 6 -5.22 -8.50 1.25
N ILE A 7 -3.94 -8.17 1.30
CA ILE A 7 -2.83 -9.07 1.04
C ILE A 7 -1.81 -8.99 2.17
N CYS A 8 -1.28 -10.14 2.60
CA CYS A 8 -0.13 -10.14 3.50
C CYS A 8 1.17 -9.91 2.72
N ARG A 9 1.95 -8.89 3.08
CA ARG A 9 3.24 -8.61 2.42
C ARG A 9 4.34 -9.61 2.73
N PHE A 10 4.15 -10.46 3.73
CA PHE A 10 5.16 -11.46 4.13
C PHE A 10 4.98 -12.80 3.40
N CYS A 11 3.76 -13.34 3.41
CA CYS A 11 3.47 -14.65 2.81
C CYS A 11 2.68 -14.60 1.50
N GLY A 12 2.23 -13.41 1.07
CA GLY A 12 1.49 -13.23 -0.18
C GLY A 12 0.04 -13.71 -0.15
N THR A 13 -0.47 -14.22 0.98
CA THR A 13 -1.84 -14.73 1.07
C THR A 13 -2.86 -13.60 1.04
N TYR A 14 -3.87 -13.73 0.19
CA TYR A 14 -5.03 -12.85 0.16
C TYR A 14 -6.00 -13.20 1.28
N THR A 15 -6.55 -12.18 1.92
CA THR A 15 -7.52 -12.33 3.01
C THR A 15 -8.41 -11.09 3.09
N MET A 16 -9.55 -11.21 3.76
CA MET A 16 -10.40 -10.07 4.14
C MET A 16 -10.15 -9.62 5.58
N LYS A 17 -9.36 -10.40 6.35
CA LYS A 17 -9.02 -10.10 7.74
C LYS A 17 -7.86 -9.11 7.82
N GLU A 18 -7.86 -8.31 8.87
CA GLU A 18 -6.75 -7.39 9.17
C GLU A 18 -5.47 -8.14 9.54
N ILE A 19 -5.61 -9.32 10.14
CA ILE A 19 -4.51 -10.21 10.51
C ILE A 19 -4.49 -11.41 9.56
N CYS A 20 -3.30 -11.75 9.05
CA CYS A 20 -3.10 -12.90 8.18
C CYS A 20 -3.32 -14.21 8.96
N PRO A 21 -4.15 -15.14 8.47
CA PRO A 21 -4.40 -16.41 9.16
C PRO A 21 -3.20 -17.38 9.13
N ASN A 22 -2.23 -17.17 8.23
CA ASN A 22 -1.07 -18.06 8.07
C ASN A 22 0.12 -17.61 8.93
N CYS A 23 0.48 -16.33 8.85
CA CYS A 23 1.66 -15.80 9.54
C CYS A 23 1.35 -14.80 10.67
N MET A 24 0.08 -14.59 11.00
CA MET A 24 -0.40 -13.71 12.07
C MET A 24 0.10 -12.24 12.00
N ARG A 25 0.58 -11.81 10.82
CA ARG A 25 1.00 -10.43 10.56
C ARG A 25 -0.12 -9.59 9.97
N ASP A 26 0.04 -8.28 10.09
CA ASP A 26 -0.87 -7.31 9.50
C ASP A 26 -0.93 -7.43 7.98
N THR A 27 -2.14 -7.35 7.45
CA THR A 27 -2.41 -7.35 6.01
C THR A 27 -2.58 -5.91 5.54
N VAL A 28 -2.32 -5.65 4.27
CA VAL A 28 -2.49 -4.34 3.65
C VAL A 28 -3.55 -4.41 2.56
N VAL A 29 -4.15 -3.26 2.22
CA VAL A 29 -5.04 -3.18 1.06
C VAL A 29 -4.28 -3.60 -0.20
N ALA A 30 -4.85 -4.53 -0.96
CA ALA A 30 -4.21 -5.06 -2.17
C ALA A 30 -4.28 -4.09 -3.36
N LEU A 31 -5.31 -3.24 -3.40
CA LEU A 31 -5.52 -2.30 -4.49
C LEU A 31 -4.49 -1.15 -4.44
N PRO A 32 -3.91 -0.73 -5.58
CA PRO A 32 -3.07 0.46 -5.62
C PRO A 32 -3.86 1.73 -5.24
N PRO A 33 -3.15 2.80 -4.82
CA PRO A 33 -3.77 4.09 -4.60
C PRO A 33 -4.39 4.62 -5.90
N LYS A 34 -5.49 5.36 -5.78
CA LYS A 34 -6.17 5.95 -6.94
C LYS A 34 -5.25 6.93 -7.66
N PHE A 35 -5.17 6.78 -8.98
CA PHE A 35 -4.46 7.71 -9.85
C PHE A 35 -5.39 8.85 -10.32
N SER A 36 -4.85 10.06 -10.41
CA SER A 36 -5.51 11.23 -11.00
C SER A 36 -4.51 11.96 -11.91
N PRO A 37 -4.86 12.30 -13.16
CA PRO A 37 -3.98 13.06 -14.05
C PRO A 37 -3.59 14.44 -13.50
N SER A 38 -4.47 15.06 -12.72
CA SER A 38 -4.25 16.39 -12.12
C SER A 38 -3.52 16.36 -10.76
N ASP A 39 -2.98 15.22 -10.36
CA ASP A 39 -2.41 14.94 -9.03
C ASP A 39 -1.82 16.15 -8.26
N LYS A 40 -2.62 16.70 -7.34
CA LYS A 40 -2.24 17.86 -6.52
C LYS A 40 -1.01 17.60 -5.64
N PHE A 41 -0.72 16.33 -5.32
CA PHE A 41 0.32 15.96 -4.35
C PHE A 41 1.60 15.41 -5.00
N GLN A 42 1.72 15.47 -6.34
CA GLN A 42 2.87 14.92 -7.08
C GLN A 42 4.22 15.44 -6.57
N ARG A 43 4.31 16.76 -6.32
CA ARG A 43 5.55 17.41 -5.88
C ARG A 43 6.05 16.87 -4.54
N PHE A 44 5.13 16.59 -3.60
CA PHE A 44 5.48 16.06 -2.29
C PHE A 44 6.01 14.62 -2.39
N ARG A 45 5.34 13.77 -3.18
CA ARG A 45 5.79 12.37 -3.41
C ARG A 45 7.16 12.29 -4.06
N LEU A 46 7.43 13.14 -5.05
CA LEU A 46 8.73 13.19 -5.73
C LEU A 46 9.84 13.68 -4.79
N LYS A 47 9.55 14.69 -3.96
CA LYS A 47 10.51 15.22 -2.99
C LYS A 47 10.90 14.16 -1.96
N GLU A 48 9.92 13.49 -1.36
CA GLU A 48 10.14 12.42 -0.38
C GLU A 48 10.97 11.26 -0.98
N GLY A 49 10.64 10.85 -2.22
CA GLY A 49 11.46 9.88 -2.95
C GLY A 49 12.90 10.34 -3.12
N SER A 50 13.12 11.60 -3.54
CA SER A 50 14.46 12.14 -3.78
C SER A 50 15.31 12.24 -2.51
N GLU A 51 14.71 12.57 -1.37
CA GLU A 51 15.38 12.63 -0.07
C GLU A 51 15.74 11.24 0.44
N LYS A 52 14.89 10.24 0.18
CA LYS A 52 15.16 8.84 0.53
C LYS A 52 16.37 8.27 -0.22
N TRP A 53 16.62 8.69 -1.46
CA TRP A 53 17.79 8.25 -2.25
C TRP A 53 19.08 9.00 -1.91
N ARG A 54 18.98 10.20 -1.36
CA ARG A 54 20.15 11.02 -1.00
C ARG A 54 20.77 10.58 0.34
N ARG A 55 20.04 9.78 1.12
CA ARG A 55 20.44 9.27 2.44
C ARG A 55 20.97 7.85 2.30
#